data_AF-A0AAU8MV35-F1
#
_entry.id   AF-A0AAU8MV35-F1
#
_cell.length_a   1.000
_cell.length_b   1.000
_cell.length_c   1.000
_cell.angle_alpha   90.00
_cell.angle_beta   90.00
_cell.angle_gamma   90.00
#
_symmetry.space_group_name_H-M   'P 1'
#
loop_
_entity.id
_entity.type
_entity.pdbx_description
1 polymer ?
#
loop_
_entity_poly.entity_id
_entity_poly.type
_entity_poly.pdbx_seq_one_letter_code
_entity_poly.pdbx_strand_id
1 'polypeptide(L)' 'MNEAAKRYTVQLSERDYQGRRLACEVSDERYGNAAAASAAAKAEAFHLSVQLRRPIAIRIFEDERVYLSHIMPSPA' A
#
# COMPACT_ATOMS: atom_id res chain seq x y z
N MET A 1 26.25 -16.65 2.56
CA MET A 1 25.30 -17.20 1.58
C MET A 1 24.18 -16.16 1.45
N ASN A 2 24.12 -15.43 0.34
CA ASN A 2 23.25 -14.27 0.15
C ASN A 2 21.78 -14.71 0.06
N GLU A 3 20.98 -14.46 1.10
CA GLU A 3 19.54 -14.28 0.90
C GLU A 3 19.37 -13.07 -0.02
N ALA A 4 18.73 -13.24 -1.17
CA ALA A 4 18.16 -12.10 -1.88
C ALA A 4 17.19 -11.44 -0.91
N ALA A 5 17.59 -10.32 -0.29
CA ALA A 5 16.77 -9.64 0.70
C ALA A 5 15.44 -9.29 0.03
N LYS A 6 14.38 -10.01 0.38
CA LYS A 6 13.05 -9.87 -0.23
C LYS A 6 12.64 -8.40 -0.15
N ARG A 7 12.41 -7.80 -1.31
CA ARG A 7 12.07 -6.38 -1.41
C ARG A 7 10.56 -6.25 -1.55
N TYR A 8 9.97 -5.54 -0.61
CA TYR A 8 8.55 -5.27 -0.63
C TYR A 8 8.32 -3.90 -1.27
N THR A 9 7.42 -3.82 -2.24
CA THR A 9 7.00 -2.54 -2.85
C THR A 9 5.52 -2.34 -2.65
N VAL A 10 5.11 -1.10 -2.44
CA VAL A 10 3.70 -0.74 -2.20
C VAL A 10 3.11 -0.12 -3.47
N GLN A 11 1.84 -0.39 -3.71
CA GLN A 11 1.01 0.37 -4.65
C GLN A 11 -0.31 0.71 -3.97
N LEU A 12 -0.64 2.01 -4.00
CA LEU A 12 -1.95 2.50 -3.58
C LEU A 12 -2.86 2.74 -4.79
N SER A 13 -4.16 2.49 -4.63
CA SER A 13 -5.16 2.71 -5.68
C SER A 13 -6.46 3.19 -5.05
N GLU A 14 -7.21 4.03 -5.75
CA GLU A 14 -8.53 4.44 -5.27
C GLU A 14 -9.52 3.26 -5.32
N ARG A 15 -10.53 3.30 -4.44
CA ARG A 15 -11.62 2.31 -4.34
C ARG A 15 -11.06 0.91 -4.04
N ASP A 16 -11.86 -0.12 -4.33
CA ASP A 16 -11.45 -1.52 -4.22
C ASP A 16 -10.63 -1.95 -5.44
N TYR A 17 -9.45 -1.37 -5.62
CA TYR A 17 -8.46 -1.77 -6.64
C TYR A 17 -8.83 -1.47 -8.10
N GLN A 18 -10.05 -1.00 -8.36
CA GLN A 18 -10.58 -0.65 -9.68
C GLN A 18 -10.37 0.82 -10.05
N GLY A 19 -9.97 1.65 -9.09
CA GLY A 19 -9.71 3.06 -9.32
C GLY A 19 -8.32 3.33 -9.86
N ARG A 20 -8.02 4.63 -10.00
CA ARG A 20 -6.72 5.11 -10.46
C ARG A 20 -5.61 4.72 -9.46
N ARG A 21 -4.43 4.38 -9.97
CA ARG A 21 -3.20 4.24 -9.17
C ARG A 21 -2.79 5.62 -8.63
N LEU A 22 -2.53 5.69 -7.34
CA LEU A 22 -2.10 6.93 -6.69
C LEU A 22 -0.58 7.02 -6.70
N ALA A 23 -0.08 8.22 -7.00
CA ALA A 23 1.33 8.56 -6.83
C ALA A 23 1.50 9.09 -5.40
N CYS A 24 2.36 8.44 -4.61
CA CYS A 24 2.66 8.79 -3.22
C CYS A 24 4.04 8.26 -2.85
N GLU A 25 4.64 8.82 -1.80
CA GLU A 25 6.02 8.54 -1.40
C GLU A 25 6.27 7.05 -1.16
N VAL A 26 5.31 6.36 -0.52
CA VAL A 26 5.42 4.92 -0.25
C VAL A 26 5.43 4.05 -1.51
N SER A 27 4.97 4.56 -2.66
CA SER A 27 4.96 3.82 -3.94
C SER A 27 6.32 3.78 -4.63
N ASP A 28 7.24 4.68 -4.27
CA ASP A 28 8.59 4.76 -4.85
C ASP A 28 9.64 4.06 -3.96
N GLU A 29 9.25 3.62 -2.77
CA GLU A 29 10.12 2.98 -1.79
C GLU A 29 10.22 1.46 -1.93
N ARG A 30 11.31 0.91 -1.37
CA ARG A 30 11.53 -0.53 -1.22
C ARG A 30 11.76 -0.84 0.25
N TYR A 31 10.93 -1.71 0.81
CA TYR A 31 11.01 -2.11 2.21
C TYR A 31 11.71 -3.46 2.38
N GLY A 32 12.45 -3.61 3.48
CA GLY A 32 13.17 -4.84 3.79
C GLY A 32 12.31 -5.96 4.40
N ASN A 33 11.07 -5.66 4.81
CA ASN A 33 10.14 -6.65 5.35
C ASN A 33 8.67 -6.23 5.15
N ALA A 34 7.77 -7.22 5.22
CA ALA A 34 6.33 -7.03 5.04
C ALA A 34 5.71 -6.09 6.09
N ALA A 35 6.21 -6.12 7.33
CA ALA A 35 5.65 -5.33 8.43
C ALA A 35 5.90 -3.83 8.21
N ALA A 36 7.11 -3.45 7.80
CA ALA A 36 7.48 -2.08 7.45
C ALA A 36 6.67 -1.57 6.26
N ALA A 37 6.57 -2.37 5.18
CA ALA A 37 5.75 -2.03 4.02
C ALA A 37 4.28 -1.83 4.40
N SER A 38 3.73 -2.73 5.23
CA SER A 38 2.34 -2.67 5.68
C SER A 38 2.06 -1.46 6.57
N ALA A 39 2.96 -1.13 7.49
CA ALA A 39 2.83 0.04 8.35
C ALA A 39 2.83 1.34 7.52
N ALA A 40 3.81 1.50 6.62
CA ALA A 40 3.90 2.66 5.74
C ALA A 40 2.67 2.78 4.83
N ALA A 41 2.28 1.69 4.18
CA ALA A 41 1.13 1.67 3.28
C ALA A 41 -0.18 2.02 3.99
N LYS A 42 -0.40 1.51 5.20
CA LYS A 42 -1.63 1.80 5.98
C LYS A 42 -1.68 3.25 6.45
N ALA A 43 -0.56 3.80 6.91
CA ALA A 43 -0.48 5.19 7.34
C ALA A 43 -0.85 6.15 6.18
N GLU A 44 -0.22 5.93 5.01
CA GLU A 44 -0.47 6.74 3.82
C GLU A 44 -1.89 6.53 3.26
N ALA A 45 -2.34 5.28 3.17
CA ALA A 45 -3.70 4.98 2.70
C ALA A 45 -4.78 5.57 3.63
N PHE A 46 -4.54 5.60 4.94
CA PHE A 46 -5.43 6.27 5.88
C PHE A 46 -5.49 7.78 5.60
N HIS A 47 -4.34 8.44 5.50
CA HIS A 47 -4.27 9.86 5.18
C HIS A 47 -5.03 10.20 3.88
N LEU A 48 -4.75 9.45 2.81
CA LEU A 48 -5.40 9.63 1.51
C LEU A 48 -6.90 9.33 1.55
N SER A 49 -7.34 8.33 2.32
CA SER A 49 -8.77 8.00 2.43
C SER A 49 -9.58 9.13 3.06
N VAL A 50 -9.01 9.80 4.07
CA VAL A 50 -9.60 10.97 4.73
C VAL A 50 -9.61 12.16 3.77
N GLN A 51 -8.48 12.44 3.11
CA GLN A 51 -8.35 13.58 2.19
C GLN A 51 -9.28 13.46 0.98
N LEU A 52 -9.35 12.28 0.37
CA LEU A 52 -10.12 12.04 -0.86
C LEU A 52 -11.57 11.63 -0.58
N ARG A 53 -11.92 11.34 0.68
CA ARG A 53 -13.22 10.78 1.10
C ARG A 53 -13.60 9.52 0.31
N ARG A 54 -12.62 8.65 0.07
CA ARG A 54 -12.76 7.44 -0.75
C ARG A 54 -11.99 6.29 -0.12
N PRO A 55 -12.43 5.03 -0.32
CA PRO A 55 -11.61 3.88 0.02
C PRO A 55 -10.27 3.91 -0.73
N ILE A 56 -9.22 3.43 -0.08
CA ILE A 56 -7.88 3.29 -0.67
C ILE A 56 -7.45 1.84 -0.56
N ALA A 57 -7.26 1.21 -1.70
CA ALA A 57 -6.71 -0.12 -1.85
C ALA A 57 -5.18 -0.10 -1.74
N ILE A 58 -4.64 -1.10 -1.05
CA ILE A 58 -3.21 -1.33 -0.81
C ILE A 58 -2.84 -2.66 -1.45
N ARG A 59 -1.85 -2.65 -2.35
CA ARG A 59 -1.13 -3.84 -2.80
C ARG A 59 0.31 -3.79 -2.29
N ILE A 60 0.78 -4.86 -1.68
CA ILE A 60 2.20 -5.04 -1.33
C ILE A 60 2.72 -6.24 -2.12
N PHE A 61 3.72 -6.00 -2.96
CA PHE A 61 4.35 -7.04 -3.77
C PHE A 61 5.56 -7.61 -3.04
N GLU A 62 5.68 -8.93 -3.00
CA GLU A 62 6.83 -9.69 -2.52
C GLU A 62 7.15 -10.76 -3.56
N ASP A 63 8.05 -10.47 -4.49
CA ASP A 63 8.38 -11.33 -5.63
C ASP A 63 7.10 -11.80 -6.37
N GLU A 64 6.71 -13.07 -6.25
CA GLU A 64 5.50 -13.65 -6.88
C GLU A 64 4.21 -13.50 -6.05
N ARG A 65 4.32 -12.98 -4.82
CA ARG A 65 3.20 -12.83 -3.89
C ARG A 65 2.69 -11.40 -3.88
N VAL A 66 1.37 -11.27 -3.72
CA VAL A 66 0.71 -9.97 -3.53
C VAL A 66 -0.16 -10.04 -2.29
N TYR A 67 0.12 -9.16 -1.33
CA TYR A 67 -0.73 -8.93 -0.17
C TYR A 67 -1.70 -7.81 -0.48
N LEU A 68 -2.98 -8.05 -0.16
CA LEU A 68 -4.09 -7.16 -0.46
C LEU A 68 -4.73 -6.69 0.84
N SER A 69 -4.94 -5.38 0.97
CA SER A 69 -5.77 -4.79 2.02
C SER A 69 -6.38 -3.46 1.55
N HIS A 70 -7.39 -2.94 2.24
CA HIS A 70 -7.94 -1.61 1.95
C HIS A 70 -8.15 -0.83 3.24
N ILE A 71 -8.17 0.49 3.13
CA ILE A 71 -8.62 1.39 4.19
C ILE A 71 -9.90 2.07 3.72
N MET A 72 -10.95 1.95 4.54
CA MET A 72 -12.21 2.64 4.34
C MET A 72 -12.18 3.99 5.08
N PRO A 73 -12.69 5.07 4.49
CA PRO A 73 -12.92 6.29 5.26
C PRO A 73 -13.96 5.99 6.35
N SER A 74 -13.87 6.69 7.49
CA SER A 74 -14.91 6.62 8.52
C SER A 74 -16.26 6.97 7.90
N PRO A 75 -17.34 6.22 8.22
CA PRO A 75 -18.69 6.71 7.96
C PRO A 75 -18.85 8.07 8.64
N ALA A 76 -19.43 9.03 7.92
CA ALA A 76 -19.84 10.31 8.46
C ALA A 76 -21.11 10.15 9.32
#